data_AF-A0A7W6MR63-F1
#
_entry.id   AF-A0A7W6MR63-F1
#
_cell.length_a   1.000
_cell.length_b   1.000
_cell.length_c   1.000
_cell.angle_alpha   90.00
_cell.angle_beta   90.00
_cell.angle_gamma   90.00
#
_symmetry.space_group_name_H-M   'P 1'
#
loop_
_entity.id
_entity.type
_entity.pdbx_description
1 polymer ?
#
loop_
_entity_poly.entity_id
_entity_poly.type
_entity_poly.pdbx_seq_one_letter_code
_entity_poly.pdbx_strand_id
1 'polypeptide(L)' 'MKEGEVNADLYGFLTSEPNAVVAPIHSKAMPVILTEPDDIDAWMRAKWAEASALQRPLPDDVLRIVAQGDRKDGERAV' A
#
# COMPACT_ATOMS: atom_id res chain seq x y z
N MET A 1 -16.92 21.06 -16.96
CA MET A 1 -16.83 20.13 -18.11
C MET A 1 -16.56 18.75 -17.55
N LYS A 2 -17.23 17.70 -18.04
CA LYS A 2 -16.87 16.31 -17.74
C LYS A 2 -16.21 15.75 -18.99
N GLU A 3 -15.08 15.06 -18.83
CA GLU A 3 -14.17 14.59 -19.89
C GLU A 3 -14.83 13.62 -20.90
N GLY A 4 -16.02 13.09 -20.61
CA GLY A 4 -16.63 12.03 -21.41
C GLY A 4 -15.96 10.68 -21.15
N GLU A 5 -16.16 9.72 -22.05
CA GLU A 5 -15.47 8.43 -22.02
C GLU A 5 -14.03 8.60 -22.54
N VAL A 6 -13.06 8.17 -21.75
CA VAL A 6 -11.64 8.25 -22.09
C VAL A 6 -10.96 6.90 -21.86
N ASN A 7 -10.00 6.58 -22.73
CA ASN A 7 -9.05 5.50 -22.48
C ASN A 7 -7.98 6.03 -21.52
N ALA A 8 -7.78 5.35 -20.40
CA ALA A 8 -6.81 5.71 -19.38
C ALA A 8 -6.11 4.46 -18.84
N ASP A 9 -4.79 4.57 -18.65
CA ASP A 9 -4.01 3.54 -17.97
C ASP A 9 -4.15 3.73 -16.46
N LEU A 10 -4.84 2.80 -15.81
CA LEU A 10 -5.14 2.85 -14.38
C LEU A 10 -4.49 1.67 -13.66
N TYR A 11 -4.22 1.83 -12.37
CA TYR A 11 -3.74 0.76 -11.51
C TYR A 11 -4.44 0.80 -10.15
N GLY A 12 -4.36 -0.34 -9.47
CA GLY A 12 -4.70 -0.49 -8.07
C GLY A 12 -3.71 -1.44 -7.41
N PHE A 13 -3.73 -1.48 -6.08
CA PHE A 13 -2.92 -2.40 -5.30
C PHE A 13 -3.81 -3.14 -4.30
N LEU A 14 -3.35 -4.31 -3.87
CA LEU A 14 -4.09 -5.13 -2.92
C LEU A 14 -3.93 -4.61 -1.50
N THR A 15 -4.97 -4.86 -0.70
CA THR A 15 -4.98 -4.57 0.74
C THR A 15 -4.97 -5.86 1.54
N SER A 16 -4.49 -5.79 2.78
CA SER A 16 -4.50 -6.87 3.77
C SER A 16 -5.10 -6.38 5.08
N GLU A 17 -5.29 -7.29 6.04
CA GLU A 17 -5.67 -6.92 7.41
C GLU A 17 -4.63 -5.98 8.03
N PRO A 18 -5.03 -5.00 8.84
CA PRO A 18 -4.08 -4.09 9.48
C PRO A 18 -3.25 -4.81 10.55
N ASN A 19 -1.96 -4.48 10.62
CA ASN A 19 -1.06 -4.93 11.70
C ASN A 19 -1.24 -4.09 12.98
N ALA A 20 -0.48 -4.38 14.04
CA ALA A 20 -0.61 -3.69 15.34
C ALA A 20 -0.31 -2.18 15.29
N VAL A 21 0.47 -1.72 14.29
CA VAL A 21 0.78 -0.29 14.09
C VAL A 21 -0.36 0.42 13.37
N VAL A 22 -0.93 -0.22 12.34
CA VAL A 22 -1.97 0.41 11.50
C VAL A 22 -3.36 0.30 12.14
N ALA A 23 -3.70 -0.81 12.79
CA ALA A 23 -5.04 -1.08 13.31
C ALA A 23 -5.59 0.03 14.25
N PRO A 24 -4.79 0.63 15.15
CA PRO A 24 -5.24 1.75 15.99
C PRO A 24 -5.54 3.05 15.22
N ILE A 25 -5.01 3.19 14.00
CA ILE A 25 -5.17 4.39 13.14
C ILE A 25 -6.27 4.16 12.11
N HIS A 26 -6.29 2.99 11.48
CA HIS A 26 -7.24 2.60 10.45
C HIS A 26 -7.52 1.09 10.53
N SER A 27 -8.63 0.74 11.17
CA SER A 27 -8.96 -0.64 11.53
C SER A 27 -9.45 -1.53 10.38
N LYS A 28 -9.71 -0.97 9.20
CA LYS A 28 -10.35 -1.71 8.10
C LYS A 28 -9.36 -2.48 7.22
N ALA A 29 -8.17 -1.94 7.02
CA ALA A 29 -7.18 -2.49 6.08
C ALA A 29 -5.85 -1.73 6.18
N MET A 30 -4.79 -2.38 5.71
CA MET A 30 -3.53 -1.76 5.33
C MET A 30 -3.18 -2.13 3.88
N PRO A 31 -2.34 -1.35 3.18
CA PRO A 31 -1.80 -1.77 1.89
C PRO A 31 -0.90 -3.00 2.04
N VAL A 32 -0.87 -3.86 1.03
CA VAL A 32 0.20 -4.87 0.90
C VAL A 32 1.51 -4.15 0.60
N ILE A 33 2.55 -4.43 1.40
CA ILE A 33 3.89 -3.86 1.27
C ILE A 33 4.85 -5.02 1.12
N LEU A 34 5.61 -5.05 0.01
CA LEU A 34 6.67 -6.01 -0.24
C LEU A 34 8.01 -5.32 0.02
N THR A 35 8.84 -5.89 0.90
CA THR A 35 10.12 -5.27 1.32
C THR A 35 11.33 -5.99 0.74
N GLU A 36 11.18 -7.27 0.35
CA GLU A 36 12.27 -8.10 -0.14
C GLU A 36 12.28 -8.17 -1.68
N PRO A 37 13.45 -8.12 -2.33
CA PRO A 37 13.56 -8.24 -3.78
C PRO A 37 12.92 -9.51 -4.35
N ASP A 38 13.06 -10.63 -3.64
CA ASP A 38 12.51 -11.93 -4.08
C ASP A 38 10.97 -11.94 -4.03
N ASP A 39 10.37 -11.28 -3.03
CA ASP A 39 8.92 -11.10 -2.94
C ASP A 39 8.41 -10.22 -4.11
N ILE A 40 9.17 -9.18 -4.48
CA ILE A 40 8.83 -8.31 -5.62
C ILE A 40 8.94 -9.09 -6.95
N ASP A 41 9.98 -9.89 -7.14
CA ASP A 41 10.12 -10.71 -8.36
C ASP A 41 9.01 -11.75 -8.46
N ALA A 42 8.71 -12.44 -7.34
CA ALA A 42 7.59 -13.37 -7.27
C ALA A 42 6.25 -12.70 -7.57
N TRP A 43 6.00 -11.49 -7.05
CA TRP A 43 4.78 -10.73 -7.36
C TRP A 43 4.61 -10.44 -8.85
N MET A 44 5.72 -10.13 -9.53
CA MET A 44 5.71 -9.75 -10.95
C MET A 44 5.70 -10.93 -11.91
N ARG A 45 6.09 -12.13 -11.47
CA ARG A 45 6.40 -13.25 -12.38
C ARG A 45 5.79 -14.59 -12.00
N ALA A 46 5.53 -14.83 -10.71
CA ALA A 46 5.03 -16.12 -10.25
C ALA A 46 3.59 -16.37 -10.70
N LYS A 47 3.15 -17.62 -10.60
CA LYS A 47 1.73 -17.95 -10.80
C LYS A 47 0.90 -17.26 -9.72
N TRP A 48 -0.34 -16.91 -10.09
CA TRP A 48 -1.25 -16.22 -9.17
C TRP A 48 -1.36 -16.87 -7.79
N ALA A 49 -1.45 -18.21 -7.72
CA ALA A 49 -1.56 -18.93 -6.45
C ALA A 49 -0.36 -18.69 -5.51
N GLU A 50 0.83 -18.45 -6.06
CA GLU A 50 2.05 -18.14 -5.29
C GLU A 50 2.08 -16.64 -4.95
N ALA A 51 1.86 -15.77 -5.93
CA ALA A 51 1.89 -14.32 -5.75
C ALA A 51 0.81 -13.83 -4.76
N SER A 52 -0.40 -14.39 -4.80
CA SER A 52 -1.49 -13.99 -3.89
C SER A 52 -1.19 -14.31 -2.44
N ALA A 53 -0.29 -15.26 -2.14
CA ALA A 53 0.14 -15.54 -0.77
C ALA A 53 0.99 -14.40 -0.16
N LEU A 54 1.47 -13.47 -0.98
CA LEU A 54 2.12 -12.24 -0.55
C LEU A 54 1.12 -11.15 -0.12
N GLN A 55 -0.19 -11.33 -0.35
CA GLN A 55 -1.24 -10.46 0.18
C GLN A 55 -1.45 -10.73 1.67
N ARG A 56 -0.51 -10.26 2.49
CA ARG A 56 -0.50 -10.45 3.95
C ARG A 56 -0.17 -9.14 4.68
N PRO A 57 -0.48 -9.03 5.99
CA PRO A 57 -0.04 -7.90 6.80
C PRO A 57 1.47 -7.87 6.90
N LEU A 58 2.04 -6.68 6.98
CA LEU A 58 3.45 -6.48 7.27
C LEU A 58 3.70 -6.73 8.78
N PRO A 59 4.87 -7.25 9.22
CA PRO A 59 5.16 -7.43 10.64
C PRO A 59 4.96 -6.16 11.49
N ASP A 60 4.66 -6.34 12.77
CA ASP A 60 4.27 -5.25 13.67
C ASP A 60 5.41 -4.25 13.96
N ASP A 61 6.66 -4.62 13.75
CA ASP A 61 7.84 -3.90 14.22
C ASP A 61 8.62 -3.16 13.11
N VAL A 62 8.20 -3.30 11.85
CA VAL A 62 8.94 -2.73 10.71
C VAL A 62 8.41 -1.37 10.25
N LEU A 63 7.22 -0.95 10.71
CA LEU A 63 6.67 0.37 10.42
C LEU A 63 6.95 1.37 11.54
N ARG A 64 7.25 2.61 11.16
CA ARG A 64 7.42 3.73 12.08
C ARG A 64 6.47 4.87 11.74
N ILE A 65 5.79 5.39 12.75
CA ILE A 65 5.03 6.64 12.64
C ILE A 65 6.02 7.81 12.60
N VAL A 66 6.03 8.55 11.48
CA VAL A 66 6.95 9.69 11.27
C VAL A 66 6.30 11.07 11.39
N ALA A 67 4.97 11.14 11.42
CA ALA A 67 4.20 12.38 11.58
C ALA A 67 2.81 12.09 12.18
N GLN A 68 2.25 13.06 12.91
CA GLN A 68 0.90 13.03 13.49
C GLN A 68 0.29 14.44 13.50
N GLY A 69 -1.04 14.52 13.53
CA GLY A 69 -1.80 15.78 13.54
C GLY A 69 -2.44 16.11 12.18
N ASP A 70 -3.00 17.31 12.06
CA ASP A 70 -3.69 17.75 10.84
C ASP A 70 -2.75 17.82 9.64
N ARG A 71 -3.31 17.61 8.44
CA ARG A 71 -2.60 17.78 7.18
C ARG A 71 -2.01 19.20 7.11
N LYS A 72 -0.69 19.28 7.00
CA LYS A 72 0.04 20.50 6.68
C LYS A 72 0.71 20.26 5.33
N ASP A 73 0.24 20.93 4.28
CA ASP A 73 0.97 20.95 3.02
C ASP A 73 2.33 21.62 3.26
N GLY A 74 3.41 21.07 2.70
CA GLY A 74 4.74 21.68 2.81
C GLY A 74 4.77 23.05 2.14
N GLU A 75 5.60 23.97 2.64
CA GLU A 75 5.87 25.22 1.92
C GLU A 75 6.30 24.88 0.48
N ARG A 76 5.62 25.51 -0.49
CA ARG A 76 5.99 25.39 -1.90
C ARG A 76 7.44 25.85 -1.99
N ALA A 77 8.35 24.96 -2.39
CA ALA A 77 9.70 25.37 -2.73
C ALA A 77 9.58 26.49 -3.79
N VAL A 78 10.05 27.68 -3.44
CA VAL A 78 10.13 28.87 -4.30
C VAL A 78 11.13 28.66 -5.42
#